data_AF-A0AAV7QJX8-F1
#
_entry.id   AF-A0AAV7QJX8-F1
#
_cell.length_a   1.000
_cell.length_b   1.000
_cell.length_c   1.000
_cell.angle_alpha   90.00
_cell.angle_beta   90.00
_cell.angle_gamma   90.00
#
_symmetry.space_group_name_H-M   'P 1'
#
loop_
_entity.id
_entity.type
_entity.pdbx_description
1 polymer ?
#
loop_
_entity_poly.entity_id
_entity_poly.type
_entity_poly.pdbx_seq_one_letter_code
_entity_poly.pdbx_strand_id
1 'polypeptide(L)'
;METRTEALETEVKATVAQTAMQGQQIFDMQWKLEDAENRQRRNNYRILGIGEGLEGQDTRAYIVSLFKKAFPDLLEWNWETEIQRAHRFPLFKKKMYI
;
A
#
# COMPACT_ATOMS: atom_id res chain seq x y z
N MET A 1 31.81 -41.68 -20.43
CA MET A 1 30.42 -41.27 -20.76
C MET A 1 29.57 -41.21 -19.49
N GLU A 2 29.63 -42.22 -18.62
CA GLU A 2 28.87 -42.30 -17.36
C GLU A 2 29.16 -41.17 -16.35
N THR A 3 30.41 -40.73 -16.23
CA THR A 3 30.78 -39.65 -15.29
C THR A 3 30.22 -38.27 -15.66
N ARG A 4 29.98 -38.02 -16.95
CA ARG A 4 29.40 -36.76 -17.44
C ARG A 4 27.89 -36.73 -17.22
N THR A 5 27.21 -37.87 -17.33
CA THR A 5 25.78 -37.96 -17.07
C THR A 5 25.46 -37.76 -15.58
N GLU A 6 26.26 -38.34 -14.68
CA GLU A 6 26.09 -38.16 -13.23
C GLU A 6 26.31 -36.70 -12.77
N ALA A 7 27.30 -36.02 -13.34
CA ALA A 7 27.56 -34.61 -13.07
C ALA A 7 26.38 -33.72 -13.52
N LEU A 8 25.87 -33.96 -14.73
CA LEU A 8 24.72 -33.22 -15.27
C LEU A 8 23.44 -33.47 -14.46
N GLU A 9 23.20 -34.71 -14.01
CA GLU A 9 22.04 -35.03 -13.18
C GLU A 9 22.09 -34.32 -11.82
N THR A 10 23.28 -34.20 -11.24
CA THR A 10 23.49 -33.50 -9.97
C THR A 10 23.25 -31.99 -10.13
N GLU A 11 23.74 -31.41 -11.23
CA GLU A 11 23.54 -30.00 -11.57
C GLU A 11 22.06 -29.68 -11.84
N VAL A 12 21.35 -30.55 -12.57
CA VAL A 12 19.91 -30.41 -12.81
C VAL A 12 19.13 -30.44 -11.49
N LYS A 13 19.44 -31.38 -10.59
CA LYS A 13 18.79 -31.46 -9.27
C LYS A 13 19.03 -30.19 -8.44
N ALA A 14 20.26 -29.67 -8.45
CA ALA A 14 20.59 -28.43 -7.75
C ALA A 14 19.83 -27.23 -8.33
N THR A 15 19.74 -27.14 -9.66
CA THR A 15 19.05 -26.05 -10.36
C THR A 15 17.54 -26.08 -10.12
N VAL A 16 16.93 -27.28 -10.11
CA VAL A 16 15.51 -27.46 -9.79
C VAL A 16 15.20 -27.06 -8.35
N ALA A 17 16.04 -27.47 -7.40
CA ALA A 17 15.90 -27.06 -6.01
C ALA A 17 16.01 -25.53 -5.85
N GLN A 18 16.97 -24.91 -6.53
CA GLN A 18 17.15 -23.46 -6.49
C GLN A 18 15.97 -22.71 -7.12
N THR A 19 15.41 -23.22 -8.21
CA THR A 19 14.23 -22.65 -8.87
C THR A 19 12.99 -22.76 -7.97
N ALA A 20 12.82 -23.88 -7.26
CA ALA A 20 11.74 -24.05 -6.29
C ALA A 20 11.87 -23.06 -5.12
N MET A 21 13.09 -22.87 -4.59
CA MET A 21 13.35 -21.89 -3.54
C MET A 21 13.06 -20.46 -4.00
N GLN A 22 13.49 -20.09 -5.21
CA GLN A 22 13.20 -18.78 -5.79
C GLN A 22 11.70 -18.57 -6.00
N GLY A 23 10.97 -19.60 -6.46
CA GLY A 23 9.52 -19.57 -6.59
C GLY A 23 8.83 -19.28 -5.25
N GLN A 24 9.28 -19.92 -4.17
CA GLN A 24 8.76 -19.66 -2.83
C GLN A 24 9.06 -18.23 -2.36
N GLN A 25 10.28 -17.74 -2.58
CA GLN A 25 10.64 -16.35 -2.23
C GLN A 25 9.79 -15.32 -2.98
N ILE A 26 9.53 -15.56 -4.26
CA ILE A 26 8.65 -14.69 -5.07
C ILE A 26 7.24 -14.70 -4.50
N PHE A 27 6.70 -15.88 -4.17
CA PHE A 27 5.38 -16.01 -3.55
C PHE A 27 5.29 -15.25 -2.23
N ASP A 28 6.28 -15.42 -1.34
CA ASP A 28 6.31 -14.75 -0.05
C ASP A 28 6.41 -13.21 -0.20
N MET A 29 7.18 -12.73 -1.18
CA MET A 29 7.28 -11.31 -1.49
C MET A 29 5.97 -10.76 -2.04
N GLN A 30 5.31 -11.49 -2.94
CA GLN A 30 4.00 -11.10 -3.48
C GLN A 30 2.95 -11.02 -2.38
N TRP A 31 2.90 -12.01 -1.49
CA TRP A 31 1.97 -12.01 -0.36
C TRP A 31 2.20 -10.82 0.59
N LYS A 32 3.46 -10.51 0.91
CA LYS A 32 3.81 -9.33 1.72
C LYS A 32 3.40 -8.02 1.06
N LEU A 33 3.58 -7.90 -0.26
CA LEU A 33 3.16 -6.73 -1.01
C LEU A 33 1.63 -6.60 -1.02
N GLU A 34 0.91 -7.68 -1.26
CA GLU A 34 -0.55 -7.68 -1.24
C GLU A 34 -1.10 -7.32 0.14
N ASP A 35 -0.55 -7.88 1.23
CA ASP A 35 -0.97 -7.53 2.58
C ASP A 35 -0.65 -6.06 2.90
N ALA A 36 0.52 -5.56 2.50
CA ALA A 36 0.89 -4.16 2.66
C ALA A 36 -0.06 -3.23 1.89
N GLU A 37 -0.39 -3.55 0.64
CA GLU A 37 -1.36 -2.78 -0.15
C GLU A 37 -2.77 -2.84 0.46
N ASN A 38 -3.20 -4.02 0.90
CA ASN A 38 -4.50 -4.19 1.53
C ASN A 38 -4.58 -3.44 2.87
N ARG A 39 -3.52 -3.42 3.68
CA ARG A 39 -3.48 -2.62 4.92
C ARG A 39 -3.43 -1.13 4.63
N GLN A 40 -2.67 -0.73 3.62
CA GLN A 40 -2.63 0.64 3.14
C GLN A 40 -4.01 1.10 2.69
N ARG A 41 -4.80 0.25 2.00
CA ARG A 41 -6.16 0.60 1.54
C ARG A 41 -7.20 0.56 2.65
N ARG A 42 -7.08 -0.36 3.62
CA ARG A 42 -8.07 -0.56 4.69
C ARG A 42 -8.16 0.60 5.69
N ASN A 43 -7.08 1.35 5.92
CA ASN A 43 -7.08 2.44 6.90
C ASN A 43 -7.15 3.84 6.25
N ASN A 44 -7.54 3.92 4.97
CA ASN A 44 -7.72 5.19 4.26
C ASN A 44 -9.20 5.55 4.20
N TYR A 45 -9.56 6.70 4.78
CA TYR A 45 -10.89 7.28 4.65
C TYR A 45 -10.96 8.24 3.47
N ARG A 46 -12.02 8.16 2.66
CA ARG A 46 -12.31 9.13 1.61
C ARG A 46 -13.42 10.05 2.06
N ILE A 47 -13.10 11.32 2.23
CA ILE A 47 -14.05 12.37 2.63
C ILE A 47 -14.49 13.11 1.36
N LEU A 48 -15.80 13.25 1.18
CA LEU A 48 -16.42 13.91 0.02
C LEU A 48 -17.08 15.22 0.46
N GLY A 49 -17.28 16.15 -0.49
CA GLY A 49 -17.99 17.40 -0.23
C GLY A 49 -17.16 18.55 0.37
N ILE A 50 -15.85 18.36 0.57
CA ILE A 50 -14.96 19.47 0.97
C ILE A 50 -14.62 20.30 -0.27
N GLY A 51 -14.98 21.59 -0.28
CA GLY A 51 -14.61 22.53 -1.34
C GLY A 51 -13.10 22.63 -1.53
N GLU A 52 -12.63 22.83 -2.77
CA GLU A 52 -11.19 22.96 -3.06
C GLU A 52 -10.61 24.21 -2.39
N GLY A 53 -9.39 24.10 -1.84
CA GLY A 53 -8.67 25.21 -1.22
C GLY A 53 -9.04 25.54 0.23
N LEU A 54 -10.11 24.96 0.79
CA LEU A 54 -10.53 25.20 2.19
C LEU A 54 -9.51 24.73 3.24
N GLU A 55 -8.63 23.81 2.85
CA GLU A 55 -7.62 23.19 3.70
C GLU A 55 -6.44 24.13 4.01
N GLY A 56 -6.25 25.18 3.20
CA GLY A 56 -5.07 26.02 3.28
C GLY A 56 -3.78 25.25 2.95
N GLN A 57 -2.72 25.48 3.73
CA GLN A 57 -1.40 24.87 3.49
C GLN A 57 -1.23 23.50 4.16
N ASP A 58 -2.05 23.16 5.16
CA ASP A 58 -1.95 21.90 5.90
C ASP A 58 -3.30 21.17 5.95
N THR A 59 -3.50 20.28 4.98
CA THR A 59 -4.67 19.41 4.90
C THR A 59 -4.85 18.55 6.15
N ARG A 60 -3.78 18.12 6.82
CA ARG A 60 -3.88 17.26 8.01
C ARG A 60 -4.47 18.05 9.18
N ALA A 61 -3.92 19.23 9.45
CA ALA A 61 -4.44 20.11 10.50
C ALA A 61 -5.92 20.46 10.26
N TYR A 62 -6.29 20.73 9.00
CA TYR A 62 -7.67 20.97 8.61
C TYR A 62 -8.59 19.78 8.94
N ILE A 63 -8.23 18.56 8.53
CA ILE A 63 -9.04 17.36 8.79
C ILE A 63 -9.16 17.07 10.29
N VAL A 64 -8.09 17.24 11.07
CA VAL A 64 -8.16 17.12 12.55
C VAL A 64 -9.18 18.10 13.12
N SER A 65 -9.13 19.37 12.68
CA SER A 65 -10.08 20.39 13.14
C SER A 65 -11.52 20.07 12.73
N LEU A 66 -11.71 19.48 11.53
CA LEU A 66 -13.01 19.07 11.02
C LEU A 66 -13.60 17.93 11.86
N PHE A 67 -12.80 16.92 12.21
CA PHE A 67 -13.25 15.81 13.04
C PHE A 67 -13.55 16.23 14.48
N LYS A 68 -12.71 17.07 15.09
CA LYS A 68 -12.98 17.64 16.42
C LYS A 68 -14.32 18.42 16.46
N LYS A 69 -14.66 19.12 15.37
CA LYS A 69 -15.95 19.83 15.24
C LYS A 69 -17.12 18.89 14.97
N ALA A 70 -16.93 17.87 14.14
CA ALA A 70 -17.99 16.93 13.75
C ALA A 70 -18.33 15.93 14.87
N PHE A 71 -17.34 15.58 15.69
CA PHE A 71 -17.44 14.56 16.73
C PHE A 71 -16.94 15.09 18.08
N PRO A 72 -17.68 16.03 18.71
CA PRO A 72 -17.27 16.64 19.97
C PRO A 72 -17.16 15.62 21.12
N ASP A 73 -17.95 14.54 21.10
CA ASP A 73 -17.90 13.51 22.14
C ASP A 73 -16.64 12.62 22.07
N LEU A 74 -15.88 12.70 20.96
CA LEU A 74 -14.62 11.99 20.74
C LEU A 74 -13.39 12.86 21.10
N LEU A 75 -13.55 13.78 22.06
CA LEU A 75 -12.50 14.69 22.52
C LEU A 75 -11.25 13.99 23.08
N GLU A 76 -11.41 12.80 23.67
CA GLU A 76 -10.29 12.00 24.20
C GLU A 76 -9.47 11.34 23.10
N TRP A 77 -9.96 11.29 21.86
CA TRP A 77 -9.24 10.70 20.73
C TRP A 77 -8.12 11.65 20.29
N ASN A 78 -6.89 11.15 20.32
CA ASN A 78 -5.73 11.90 19.83
C ASN A 78 -5.64 11.87 18.29
N TRP A 79 -6.53 12.64 17.64
CA TRP A 79 -6.61 12.73 16.18
C TRP A 79 -5.30 13.20 15.53
N GLU A 80 -4.52 14.01 16.25
CA GLU A 80 -3.22 14.50 15.79
C GLU A 80 -2.21 13.37 15.58
N THR A 81 -2.17 12.36 16.45
CA THR A 81 -1.21 11.25 16.32
C THR A 81 -1.69 10.16 15.36
N GLU A 82 -3.00 9.96 15.24
CA GLU A 82 -3.59 8.86 14.47
C GLU A 82 -3.64 9.14 12.96
N ILE A 83 -3.86 10.39 12.54
CA ILE A 83 -3.91 10.73 11.11
C ILE A 83 -2.49 10.90 10.57
N GLN A 84 -1.93 9.86 9.94
CA GLN A 84 -0.56 9.89 9.42
C GLN A 84 -0.40 10.83 8.22
N ARG A 85 -1.36 10.83 7.30
CA ARG A 85 -1.34 11.63 6.07
C ARG A 85 -2.75 12.02 5.67
N ALA A 86 -2.92 13.27 5.25
CA ALA A 86 -4.14 13.77 4.64
C ALA A 86 -3.78 14.54 3.37
N HIS A 87 -4.49 14.27 2.27
CA HIS A 87 -4.23 14.90 0.98
C HIS A 87 -5.45 14.77 0.07
N ARG A 88 -5.52 15.65 -0.94
CA ARG A 88 -6.51 15.53 -2.02
C ARG A 88 -6.17 14.34 -2.91
N PHE A 89 -7.20 13.56 -3.24
CA PHE A 89 -7.08 12.54 -4.26
C PHE A 89 -7.01 13.21 -5.65
N PRO A 90 -6.01 12.93 -6.49
CA PRO A 90 -5.88 13.56 -7.79
C PRO A 90 -7.07 13.20 -8.68
N LEU A 91 -7.73 14.22 -9.23
CA LEU A 91 -8.71 14.02 -10.30
C LEU A 91 -7.93 13.68 -11.57
N PHE A 92 -7.96 12.42 -11.99
CA PHE A 92 -7.51 12.06 -13.33
C PHE A 92 -8.45 12.75 -14.32
N LYS A 93 -8.00 13.84 -14.94
CA LYS A 93 -8.72 14.43 -16.09
C LYS A 93 -8.76 13.37 -17.18
N LYS A 94 -9.93 12.79 -17.42
CA LYS A 94 -10.15 11.90 -18.57
C LYS A 94 -9.78 12.70 -19.81
N LYS A 95 -8.77 12.27 -20.57
CA LYS A 95 -8.47 12.86 -21.89
C LYS A 95 -9.72 12.65 -22.75
N MET A 96 -10.47 13.72 -22.95
CA MET A 96 -11.56 13.76 -23.92
C MET A 96 -10.87 13.88 -25.28
N TYR A 97 -10.75 12.75 -25.99
CA TYR A 97 -10.41 12.80 -27.40
C TYR A 97 -11.63 13.41 -28.11
N ILE A 98 -11.45 14.63 -28.59
CA ILE A 98 -12.33 15.27 -29.57
C ILE A 98 -11.89 14.76 -30.94
#